data_AF-A0A1V9WAU0-F1
#
_entry.id   AF-A0A1V9WAU0-F1
#
_cell.length_a   1.000
_cell.length_b   1.000
_cell.length_c   1.000
_cell.angle_alpha   90.00
_cell.angle_beta   90.00
_cell.angle_gamma   90.00
#
_symmetry.space_group_name_H-M   'P 1'
#
loop_
_entity.id
_entity.type
_entity.pdbx_description
1 polymer ?
#
loop_
_entity_poly.entity_id
_entity_poly.type
_entity_poly.pdbx_seq_one_letter_code
_entity_poly.pdbx_strand_id
1 'polypeptide(L)'
;MDKLLEWFYKSYIFLLSIPIAAPIRFAIILFLITFIGKYLIFYLFPYGSKKILGLLDWCIEKLVNGITSIIGTIMRKRRQKGKGVPFVLSIAELLISIISAVFKYINKHVLRFIRFLVRLEHKYKIAMRVCVVVIPILIYVFPTNSYTLKVYESENKLIQEHLIPLGFNPQTLSVSSEGKTLLKVKDEMEGGNVRKEARIDAEVVEAVSPGVELVYLEENVQVQDSDNQQRMWLKVRLPDGNIGWISGAIVEKVK
;
A
#
# COMPACT_ATOMS: atom_id res chain seq x y z
N MET A 1 19.15 -5.52 0.80
CA MET A 1 17.74 -5.07 0.73
C MET A 1 16.80 -6.27 0.76
N ASP A 2 17.20 -7.37 0.11
CA ASP A 2 16.41 -8.61 -0.08
C ASP A 2 15.93 -9.27 1.22
N LYS A 3 16.76 -9.33 2.26
CA LYS A 3 16.35 -9.95 3.55
C LYS A 3 15.18 -9.25 4.22
N LEU A 4 15.08 -7.93 4.14
CA LEU A 4 13.98 -7.19 4.77
C LEU A 4 12.68 -7.39 3.98
N LEU A 5 12.79 -7.41 2.65
CA LEU A 5 11.67 -7.70 1.76
C LEU A 5 11.17 -9.14 1.92
N GLU A 6 12.09 -10.11 2.06
CA GLU A 6 11.76 -11.50 2.36
C GLU A 6 11.04 -11.65 3.71
N TRP A 7 11.48 -10.93 4.74
CA TRP A 7 10.80 -10.86 6.04
C TRP A 7 9.39 -10.27 5.93
N PHE A 8 9.22 -9.23 5.11
CA PHE A 8 7.92 -8.66 4.83
C PHE A 8 7.00 -9.68 4.16
N TYR A 9 7.47 -10.38 3.12
CA TYR A 9 6.68 -11.40 2.44
C TYR A 9 6.33 -12.58 3.35
N LYS A 10 7.27 -13.07 4.18
CA LYS A 10 6.99 -14.11 5.18
C LYS A 10 5.95 -13.67 6.21
N SER A 11 6.00 -12.41 6.65
CA SER A 11 4.99 -11.85 7.54
C SER A 11 3.62 -11.74 6.86
N TYR A 12 3.60 -11.45 5.55
CA TYR A 12 2.39 -11.42 4.75
C TYR A 12 1.80 -12.82 4.52
N ILE A 13 2.63 -13.86 4.34
CA ILE A 13 2.19 -15.27 4.30
C ILE A 13 1.45 -15.63 5.58
N PHE A 14 1.97 -15.22 6.74
CA PHE A 14 1.29 -15.45 8.02
C PHE A 14 -0.09 -14.78 8.04
N LEU A 15 -0.18 -13.53 7.59
CA LEU A 15 -1.46 -12.79 7.53
C LEU A 15 -2.48 -13.43 6.58
N LEU A 16 -2.00 -13.96 5.45
CA LEU A 16 -2.76 -14.73 4.46
C LEU A 16 -3.24 -16.06 5.02
N SER A 17 -2.45 -16.71 5.89
CA SER A 17 -2.80 -18.01 6.48
C SER A 17 -3.95 -17.92 7.48
N ILE A 18 -4.29 -16.72 7.96
CA ILE A 18 -5.43 -16.52 8.84
C ILE A 18 -6.70 -16.43 7.99
N PRO A 19 -7.78 -17.19 8.32
CA PRO A 19 -9.06 -17.20 7.62
C PRO A 19 -9.86 -15.89 7.80
N ILE A 20 -9.28 -14.77 7.38
CA ILE A 20 -9.83 -13.43 7.53
C ILE A 20 -10.21 -12.89 6.15
N ALA A 21 -11.38 -12.27 6.03
CA ALA A 21 -11.83 -11.63 4.79
C ALA A 21 -10.81 -10.60 4.28
N ALA A 22 -10.61 -10.53 2.96
CA ALA A 22 -9.63 -9.64 2.34
C ALA A 22 -9.71 -8.17 2.82
N PRO A 23 -10.89 -7.54 2.96
CA PRO A 23 -10.99 -6.16 3.45
C PRO A 23 -10.39 -5.97 4.85
N ILE A 24 -10.53 -6.97 5.72
CA ILE A 24 -10.00 -6.93 7.09
C ILE A 24 -8.47 -7.07 7.07
N ARG A 25 -7.91 -7.92 6.20
CA ARG A 25 -6.45 -8.00 6.01
C ARG A 25 -5.87 -6.65 5.57
N PHE A 26 -6.52 -5.99 4.62
CA PHE A 26 -6.14 -4.64 4.21
C PHE A 26 -6.24 -3.62 5.34
N ALA A 27 -7.26 -3.72 6.20
CA ALA A 27 -7.38 -2.86 7.40
C ALA A 27 -6.17 -3.01 8.33
N ILE A 28 -5.72 -4.25 8.58
CA ILE A 28 -4.58 -4.54 9.45
C ILE A 28 -3.28 -3.97 8.84
N ILE A 29 -3.05 -4.20 7.56
CA ILE A 29 -1.87 -3.68 6.86
C ILE A 29 -1.86 -2.15 6.89
N LEU A 30 -2.99 -1.53 6.56
CA LEU A 30 -3.13 -0.09 6.57
C LEU A 30 -2.86 0.45 7.99
N PHE A 31 -3.44 -0.16 9.02
CA PHE A 31 -3.20 0.19 10.42
C PHE A 31 -1.70 0.13 10.76
N LEU A 32 -1.00 -0.96 10.42
CA LEU A 32 0.44 -1.10 10.65
C LEU A 32 1.25 -0.01 9.94
N ILE A 33 0.94 0.27 8.67
CA ILE A 33 1.59 1.35 7.90
C ILE A 33 1.34 2.71 8.57
N THR A 34 0.13 2.99 9.04
CA THR A 34 -0.18 4.25 9.73
C THR A 34 0.59 4.38 11.05
N PHE A 35 0.74 3.27 11.78
CA PHE A 35 1.40 3.24 13.08
C PHE A 35 2.90 3.47 12.93
N ILE A 36 3.54 2.75 12.00
CA ILE A 36 4.96 2.90 11.67
C ILE A 36 5.21 4.29 11.09
N GLY A 37 4.38 4.73 10.13
CA GLY A 37 4.47 6.03 9.49
C GLY A 37 4.41 7.18 10.50
N LYS A 38 3.52 7.09 11.51
CA LYS A 38 3.47 8.05 12.61
C LYS A 38 4.81 8.14 13.34
N TYR A 39 5.38 7.01 13.73
CA TYR A 39 6.66 6.98 14.45
C TYR A 39 7.78 7.59 13.61
N LEU A 40 7.86 7.23 12.33
CA LEU A 40 8.88 7.75 11.41
C LEU A 40 8.75 9.28 11.21
N ILE A 41 7.55 9.77 10.92
CA ILE A 41 7.32 11.17 10.53
C ILE A 41 7.34 12.12 11.72
N PHE A 42 6.72 11.76 12.85
CA PHE A 42 6.54 12.70 13.97
C PHE A 42 7.55 12.51 15.11
N TYR A 43 8.22 11.36 15.17
CA TYR A 43 9.21 11.10 16.22
C TYR A 43 10.62 11.01 15.65
N LEU A 44 10.88 10.07 14.75
CA LEU A 44 12.23 9.80 14.26
C LEU A 44 12.77 10.96 13.41
N PHE A 45 11.98 11.48 12.47
CA PHE A 45 12.41 12.57 11.59
C PHE A 45 12.74 13.86 12.38
N PRO A 46 11.86 14.40 13.26
CA PRO A 46 12.18 15.56 14.07
C PRO A 46 13.41 15.38 14.96
N TYR A 47 13.54 14.19 15.57
CA TYR A 47 14.68 13.87 16.43
C TYR A 47 15.99 13.81 15.64
N GLY A 48 15.99 13.06 14.53
CA GLY A 48 17.14 12.92 13.64
C GLY A 48 17.56 14.25 13.03
N SER A 49 16.62 15.03 12.50
CA SER A 49 16.91 16.34 11.92
C SER A 49 17.51 17.31 12.94
N LYS A 50 17.03 17.33 14.20
CA LYS A 50 17.62 18.16 15.25
C LYS A 50 19.06 17.75 15.57
N LYS A 51 19.33 16.44 15.66
CA LYS A 51 20.70 15.93 15.90
C LYS A 51 21.64 16.30 14.75
N ILE A 52 21.20 16.11 13.51
CA ILE A 52 21.98 16.46 12.31
C ILE A 52 22.25 17.96 12.27
N LEU A 53 21.24 18.79 12.51
CA LEU A 53 21.40 20.26 12.55
C LEU A 53 22.39 20.68 13.63
N GLY A 54 22.33 20.09 14.83
CA GLY A 54 23.28 20.39 15.91
C GLY A 54 24.72 19.98 15.57
N LEU A 55 24.91 18.83 14.92
CA LEU A 55 26.22 18.40 14.45
C LEU A 55 26.77 19.33 13.37
N LEU A 56 25.91 19.74 12.43
CA LEU A 56 26.26 20.65 11.35
C LEU A 56 26.62 22.05 11.87
N ASP A 57 25.87 22.55 12.86
CA ASP A 57 26.15 23.83 13.54
C ASP A 57 27.51 23.78 14.26
N TRP A 58 27.79 22.68 14.97
CA TRP A 58 29.10 22.46 15.59
C TRP A 58 30.25 22.41 14.56
N CYS A 59 30.06 21.70 13.43
CA CYS A 59 31.04 21.66 12.35
C CYS A 59 31.30 23.05 11.76
N ILE A 60 30.26 23.83 11.50
CA ILE A 60 30.37 25.17 10.94
C ILE A 60 31.05 26.11 11.93
N GLU A 61 30.67 26.10 13.20
CA GLU A 61 31.37 26.87 14.23
C GLU A 61 32.86 26.52 14.31
N LYS A 62 33.21 25.23 14.29
CA LYS A 62 34.61 24.80 14.31
C LYS A 62 35.38 25.27 13.08
N LEU A 63 34.78 25.17 11.88
CA LEU A 63 35.40 25.65 10.65
C LEU A 63 35.58 27.17 10.65
N VAL A 64 34.53 27.92 11.00
CA VAL A 64 34.54 29.39 11.05
C VAL A 64 35.57 29.88 12.07
N ASN A 65 35.59 29.31 13.28
CA ASN A 65 36.55 29.65 14.33
C ASN A 65 37.99 29.26 13.95
N GLY A 66 38.17 28.13 13.28
CA GLY A 66 39.48 27.70 12.78
C GLY A 66 40.04 28.67 11.73
N ILE A 67 39.23 29.04 10.74
CA ILE A 67 39.66 29.95 9.67
C ILE A 67 39.93 31.35 10.23
N THR A 68 39.03 31.89 11.06
CA THR A 68 39.21 33.21 11.68
C THR A 68 40.45 33.27 12.58
N SER A 69 40.79 32.19 13.29
CA SER A 69 42.03 32.09 14.07
C SER A 69 43.30 32.13 13.19
N ILE A 70 43.28 31.42 12.05
CA ILE A 70 44.38 31.44 11.07
C ILE A 70 44.54 32.84 10.50
N ILE A 71 43.45 33.47 10.08
CA ILE A 71 43.43 34.85 9.56
C ILE A 71 44.00 35.80 10.61
N GLY A 72 43.55 35.71 11.87
CA GLY A 72 44.03 36.54 12.97
C GLY A 72 45.54 36.36 13.23
N THR A 73 46.04 35.12 13.14
CA THR A 73 47.47 34.82 13.27
C THR A 73 48.30 35.46 12.15
N ILE A 74 47.82 35.38 10.91
CA ILE A 74 48.46 36.02 9.75
C ILE A 74 48.45 37.54 9.89
N MET A 75 47.31 38.13 10.28
CA MET A 75 47.18 39.57 10.49
C MET A 75 48.13 40.06 11.59
N ARG A 76 48.26 39.33 12.69
CA ARG A 76 49.18 39.69 13.79
C ARG A 76 50.64 39.72 13.32
N LYS A 77 51.07 38.70 12.57
CA LYS A 77 52.43 38.65 11.98
C LYS A 77 52.67 39.79 10.98
N ARG A 78 51.64 40.20 10.21
CA ARG A 78 51.76 41.32 9.26
C ARG A 78 51.84 42.67 9.95
N ARG A 79 51.02 42.91 10.98
CA ARG A 79 51.04 44.15 11.77
C ARG A 79 52.40 44.35 12.46
N GLN A 80 53.01 43.29 12.98
CA GLN A 80 54.38 43.34 13.52
C GLN A 80 55.45 43.74 12.49
N LYS A 81 55.21 43.47 11.20
CA LYS A 81 56.08 43.89 10.09
C LYS A 81 55.70 45.26 9.50
N GLY A 82 54.84 46.02 10.16
CA GLY A 82 54.35 47.33 9.69
C GLY A 82 53.48 47.27 8.43
N LYS A 83 52.99 46.08 8.03
CA LYS A 83 52.19 45.91 6.82
C LYS A 83 50.69 46.01 7.15
N GLY A 84 49.95 46.75 6.33
CA GLY A 84 48.49 46.88 6.41
C GLY A 84 47.73 45.58 6.09
N VAL A 85 46.40 45.64 6.25
CA VAL A 85 45.49 44.52 6.01
C VAL A 85 45.36 44.28 4.49
N PRO A 86 45.59 43.04 4.01
CA PRO A 86 45.35 42.68 2.62
C PRO A 86 43.85 42.69 2.29
N PHE A 87 43.49 43.27 1.15
CA PHE A 87 42.11 43.26 0.64
C PHE A 87 41.52 41.83 0.55
N VAL A 88 42.33 40.85 0.13
CA VAL A 88 41.91 39.44 0.03
C VAL A 88 41.44 38.88 1.38
N LEU A 89 42.09 39.25 2.50
CA LEU A 89 41.66 38.77 3.83
C LEU A 89 40.34 39.42 4.26
N SER A 90 40.09 40.67 3.88
CA SER A 90 38.80 41.33 4.16
C SER A 90 37.64 40.69 3.40
N ILE A 91 37.86 40.26 2.15
CA ILE A 91 36.86 39.50 1.37
C ILE A 91 36.59 38.15 2.02
N ALA A 92 37.63 37.46 2.50
CA ALA A 92 37.48 36.17 3.17
C ALA A 92 36.62 36.28 4.45
N GLU A 93 36.85 37.31 5.29
CA GLU A 93 36.01 37.56 6.47
C GLU A 93 34.55 37.83 6.12
N LEU A 94 34.30 38.61 5.06
CA LEU A 94 32.95 38.86 4.56
C LEU A 94 32.27 37.55 4.13
N LEU A 95 32.95 36.72 3.34
CA LEU A 95 32.40 35.43 2.87
C LEU A 95 32.07 34.49 4.05
N ILE A 96 32.93 34.41 5.05
CA ILE A 96 32.71 33.61 6.26
C ILE A 96 31.46 34.08 7.02
N SER A 97 31.27 35.41 7.13
CA SER A 97 30.09 35.97 7.78
C SER A 97 28.80 35.64 7.01
N ILE A 98 28.85 35.68 5.68
CA ILE A 98 27.73 35.33 4.80
C ILE A 98 27.37 33.85 4.97
N ILE A 99 28.36 32.95 4.93
CA ILE A 99 28.15 31.50 5.12
C ILE A 99 27.46 31.23 6.46
N SER A 100 27.94 31.87 7.53
CA SER A 100 27.36 31.72 8.87
C SER A 100 25.92 32.23 8.94
N ALA A 101 25.63 33.36 8.29
CA ALA A 101 24.29 33.95 8.24
C ALA A 101 23.32 33.09 7.44
N VAL A 102 23.73 32.60 6.27
CA VAL A 102 22.95 31.68 5.43
C VAL A 102 22.66 30.39 6.20
N PHE A 103 23.65 29.84 6.91
CA PHE A 103 23.44 28.64 7.70
C PHE A 103 22.42 28.84 8.82
N LYS A 104 22.53 29.93 9.58
CA LYS A 104 21.54 30.29 10.63
C LYS A 104 20.14 30.44 10.05
N TYR A 105 20.02 31.05 8.87
CA TYR A 105 18.74 31.18 8.17
C TYR A 105 18.15 29.80 7.81
N ILE A 106 18.94 28.92 7.19
CA ILE A 106 18.51 27.55 6.85
C ILE A 106 18.07 26.79 8.10
N ASN A 107 18.90 26.79 9.16
CA ASN A 107 18.61 26.10 10.41
C ASN A 107 17.27 26.57 11.02
N LYS A 108 17.03 27.88 11.04
CA LYS A 108 15.75 28.47 11.50
C LYS A 108 14.55 27.98 10.68
N HIS A 109 14.68 27.90 9.36
CA HIS A 109 13.62 27.42 8.47
C HIS A 109 13.35 25.92 8.66
N VAL A 110 14.38 25.08 8.76
CA VAL A 110 14.22 23.65 9.02
C VAL A 110 13.56 23.41 10.38
N LEU A 111 13.98 24.11 11.44
CA LEU A 111 13.34 24.03 12.76
C LEU A 111 11.88 24.52 12.74
N ARG A 112 11.55 25.52 11.93
CA ARG A 112 10.15 25.96 11.73
C ARG A 112 9.34 24.88 11.02
N PHE A 113 9.90 24.23 9.99
CA PHE A 113 9.26 23.12 9.28
C PHE A 113 9.05 21.90 10.19
N ILE A 114 10.04 21.52 11.00
CA ILE A 114 9.91 20.43 11.99
C ILE A 114 8.77 20.74 12.97
N ARG A 115 8.71 21.96 13.51
CA ARG A 115 7.61 22.39 14.40
C ARG A 115 6.25 22.34 13.70
N PHE A 116 6.20 22.71 12.42
CA PHE A 116 4.99 22.60 11.62
C PHE A 116 4.54 21.15 11.45
N LEU A 117 5.45 20.23 11.11
CA LEU A 117 5.14 18.80 11.03
C LEU A 117 4.61 18.26 12.36
N VAL A 118 5.26 18.56 13.49
CA VAL A 118 4.77 18.12 14.80
C VAL A 118 3.36 18.65 15.10
N ARG A 119 3.01 19.88 14.69
CA ARG A 119 1.63 20.40 14.83
C ARG A 119 0.61 19.65 13.98
N LEU A 120 1.01 19.06 12.86
CA LEU A 120 0.12 18.26 12.02
C LEU A 120 -0.19 16.88 12.61
N GLU A 121 0.52 16.45 13.65
CA GLU A 121 0.34 15.13 14.27
C GLU A 121 -1.13 14.87 14.65
N HIS A 122 -1.82 15.88 15.22
CA HIS A 122 -3.21 15.73 15.61
C HIS A 122 -4.14 15.53 14.41
N LYS A 123 -3.95 16.31 13.34
CA LYS A 123 -4.75 16.19 12.10
C LYS A 123 -4.49 14.86 11.40
N TYR A 124 -3.23 14.42 11.39
CA TYR A 124 -2.84 13.12 10.86
C TYR A 124 -3.52 11.97 11.62
N LYS A 125 -3.53 12.01 12.97
CA LYS A 125 -4.20 10.97 13.79
C LYS A 125 -5.67 10.81 13.43
N ILE A 126 -6.39 11.91 13.22
CA ILE A 126 -7.81 11.88 12.85
C ILE A 126 -7.96 11.31 11.44
N ALA A 127 -7.21 11.84 10.47
CA ALA A 127 -7.28 11.38 9.08
C ALA A 127 -6.98 9.88 8.95
N MET A 128 -5.92 9.38 9.61
CA MET A 128 -5.56 7.96 9.52
C MET A 128 -6.60 7.05 10.17
N ARG A 129 -7.21 7.43 11.30
CA ARG A 129 -8.31 6.65 11.91
C ARG A 129 -9.49 6.53 10.96
N VAL A 130 -9.85 7.62 10.30
CA VAL A 130 -10.92 7.63 9.28
C VAL A 130 -10.54 6.73 8.12
N CYS A 131 -9.32 6.85 7.57
CA CYS A 131 -8.87 6.00 6.46
C CYS A 131 -8.84 4.51 6.81
N VAL A 132 -8.33 4.15 8.00
CA VAL A 132 -8.23 2.75 8.45
C VAL A 132 -9.60 2.09 8.59
N VAL A 133 -10.66 2.85 8.89
CA VAL A 133 -12.02 2.32 9.02
C VAL A 133 -12.79 2.41 7.70
N VAL A 134 -12.76 3.57 7.04
CA VAL A 134 -13.59 3.84 5.85
C VAL A 134 -13.12 3.04 4.64
N ILE A 135 -11.80 2.90 4.41
CA ILE A 135 -11.28 2.22 3.22
C ILE A 135 -11.68 0.73 3.21
N PRO A 136 -11.50 -0.06 4.29
CA PRO A 136 -11.98 -1.44 4.33
C PRO A 136 -13.48 -1.57 4.14
N ILE A 137 -14.28 -0.67 4.72
CA ILE A 137 -15.74 -0.67 4.55
C ILE A 137 -16.11 -0.43 3.09
N LEU A 138 -15.46 0.52 2.41
CA LEU A 138 -15.71 0.78 0.99
C LEU A 138 -15.37 -0.43 0.12
N ILE A 139 -14.27 -1.13 0.39
CA ILE A 139 -13.88 -2.36 -0.31
C ILE A 139 -14.93 -3.46 -0.09
N TYR A 140 -15.46 -3.59 1.14
CA TYR A 140 -16.48 -4.57 1.47
C TYR A 140 -17.83 -4.27 0.80
N VAL A 141 -18.28 -3.02 0.84
CA VAL A 141 -19.61 -2.62 0.31
C VAL A 141 -19.63 -2.57 -1.21
N PHE A 142 -18.51 -2.21 -1.86
CA PHE A 142 -18.43 -2.02 -3.31
C PHE A 142 -17.36 -2.91 -3.96
N PRO A 143 -17.61 -4.23 -4.08
CA PRO A 143 -16.61 -5.18 -4.56
C PRO A 143 -16.27 -5.02 -6.06
N THR A 144 -17.18 -4.47 -6.86
CA THR A 144 -17.02 -4.32 -8.32
C THR A 144 -16.43 -2.97 -8.74
N ASN A 145 -16.15 -2.08 -7.79
CA ASN A 145 -15.62 -0.76 -8.11
C ASN A 145 -14.16 -0.84 -8.58
N SER A 146 -13.77 0.07 -9.46
CA SER A 146 -12.43 0.11 -10.06
C SER A 146 -11.29 0.12 -9.04
N TYR A 147 -11.46 0.80 -7.90
CA TYR A 147 -10.46 0.82 -6.85
C TYR A 147 -10.36 -0.53 -6.11
N THR A 148 -11.49 -1.20 -5.88
CA THR A 148 -11.53 -2.50 -5.23
C THR A 148 -10.89 -3.57 -6.10
N LEU A 149 -11.15 -3.54 -7.41
CA LEU A 149 -10.52 -4.44 -8.38
C LEU A 149 -9.00 -4.28 -8.41
N LYS A 150 -8.49 -3.03 -8.42
CA LYS A 150 -7.05 -2.75 -8.35
C LYS A 150 -6.40 -3.29 -7.07
N VAL A 151 -7.12 -3.22 -5.95
CA VAL A 151 -6.65 -3.76 -4.67
C VAL A 151 -6.50 -5.29 -4.77
N TYR A 152 -7.50 -6.00 -5.29
CA TYR A 152 -7.41 -7.45 -5.51
C TYR A 152 -6.35 -7.84 -6.53
N GLU A 153 -6.22 -7.08 -7.62
CA GLU A 153 -5.18 -7.26 -8.63
C GLU A 153 -3.78 -7.13 -8.02
N SER A 154 -3.57 -6.15 -7.14
CA SER A 154 -2.29 -5.96 -6.45
C SER A 154 -1.96 -7.09 -5.47
N GLU A 155 -2.96 -7.63 -4.77
CA GLU A 155 -2.78 -8.80 -3.89
C GLU A 155 -2.43 -10.05 -4.70
N ASN A 156 -3.13 -10.27 -5.82
CA ASN A 156 -2.85 -11.38 -6.73
C ASN A 156 -1.44 -11.28 -7.32
N LYS A 157 -1.04 -10.08 -7.75
CA LYS A 157 0.32 -9.83 -8.26
C LYS A 157 1.38 -10.17 -7.21
N LEU A 158 1.17 -9.75 -5.96
CA LEU A 158 2.08 -10.04 -4.85
C LEU A 158 2.15 -11.55 -4.56
N ILE A 159 1.03 -12.27 -4.64
CA ILE A 159 0.99 -13.73 -4.52
C ILE A 159 1.80 -14.41 -5.62
N GLN A 160 1.53 -14.06 -6.87
CA GLN A 160 2.14 -14.71 -8.03
C GLN A 160 3.64 -14.42 -8.14
N GLU A 161 4.04 -13.17 -7.99
CA GLU A 161 5.42 -12.74 -8.24
C GLU A 161 6.37 -13.00 -7.06
N HIS A 162 5.85 -13.02 -5.82
CA HIS A 162 6.70 -12.99 -4.63
C HIS A 162 6.40 -14.08 -3.60
N LEU A 163 5.15 -14.48 -3.41
CA LEU A 163 4.82 -15.48 -2.37
C LEU A 163 5.00 -16.91 -2.87
N ILE A 164 4.53 -17.24 -4.09
CA ILE A 164 4.69 -18.59 -4.67
C ILE A 164 6.17 -19.01 -4.74
N PRO A 165 7.11 -18.17 -5.21
CA PRO A 165 8.53 -18.51 -5.20
C PRO A 165 9.11 -18.76 -3.80
N LEU A 166 8.49 -18.22 -2.75
CA LEU A 166 8.87 -18.44 -1.35
C LEU A 166 8.25 -19.71 -0.73
N GLY A 167 7.59 -20.55 -1.54
CA GLY A 167 6.94 -21.78 -1.10
C GLY A 167 5.53 -21.58 -0.55
N PHE A 168 4.92 -20.42 -0.75
CA PHE A 168 3.52 -20.21 -0.43
C PHE A 168 2.63 -20.97 -1.41
N ASN A 169 1.78 -21.84 -0.90
CA ASN A 169 0.79 -22.52 -1.72
C ASN A 169 -0.57 -21.77 -1.65
N PRO A 170 -1.02 -21.07 -2.71
CA PRO A 170 -2.30 -20.39 -2.71
C PRO A 170 -3.50 -21.34 -2.57
N GLN A 171 -3.31 -22.65 -2.77
CA GLN A 171 -4.35 -23.64 -2.49
C GLN A 171 -4.64 -23.78 -0.98
N THR A 172 -3.73 -23.39 -0.09
CA THR A 172 -3.99 -23.39 1.37
C THR A 172 -4.83 -22.20 1.83
N LEU A 173 -4.94 -21.13 1.03
CA LEU A 173 -5.89 -20.02 1.26
C LEU A 173 -7.35 -20.44 1.07
N SER A 174 -7.59 -21.56 0.40
CA SER A 174 -8.91 -22.09 0.08
C SER A 174 -9.70 -22.58 1.30
N VAL A 175 -9.20 -22.43 2.53
CA VAL A 175 -9.81 -23.05 3.72
C VAL A 175 -10.70 -22.09 4.50
N SER A 176 -10.91 -20.84 4.05
CA SER A 176 -12.00 -20.03 4.60
C SER A 176 -12.45 -18.87 3.71
N SER A 177 -13.11 -19.21 2.61
CA SER A 177 -14.33 -18.51 2.20
C SER A 177 -15.07 -19.42 1.22
N GLU A 178 -16.26 -19.84 1.65
CA GLU A 178 -17.32 -20.49 0.86
C GLU A 178 -17.00 -21.92 0.43
N GLY A 179 -17.95 -22.82 0.69
CA GLY A 179 -17.87 -24.19 0.26
C GLY A 179 -17.73 -24.20 -1.25
N LYS A 180 -16.56 -24.63 -1.75
CA LYS A 180 -16.39 -24.97 -3.16
C LYS A 180 -17.24 -26.20 -3.47
N THR A 181 -18.54 -25.98 -3.59
CA THR A 181 -19.40 -26.89 -4.31
C THR A 181 -19.03 -26.71 -5.76
N LEU A 182 -18.18 -27.60 -6.26
CA LEU A 182 -17.94 -27.70 -7.68
C LEU A 182 -19.21 -28.21 -8.32
N LEU A 183 -19.66 -27.50 -9.35
CA LEU A 183 -20.79 -27.91 -10.17
C LEU A 183 -20.23 -28.36 -11.50
N LYS A 184 -20.69 -29.49 -12.00
CA LYS A 184 -20.38 -29.98 -13.35
C LYS A 184 -21.65 -29.87 -14.19
N VAL A 185 -21.53 -29.37 -15.42
CA VAL A 185 -22.62 -29.46 -16.39
C VAL A 185 -22.85 -30.93 -16.71
N LYS A 186 -24.08 -31.42 -16.51
CA LYS A 186 -24.42 -32.84 -16.69
C LYS A 186 -24.00 -33.32 -18.08
N ASP A 187 -23.33 -34.47 -18.15
CA ASP A 187 -22.83 -35.03 -19.42
C ASP A 187 -23.98 -35.40 -20.39
N GLU A 188 -25.20 -35.59 -19.87
CA GLU A 188 -26.41 -35.91 -20.64
C GLU A 188 -27.06 -34.69 -21.33
N MET A 189 -26.62 -33.48 -21.02
CA MET A 189 -27.14 -32.25 -21.62
C MET A 189 -26.30 -31.85 -22.84
N GLU A 190 -26.85 -31.06 -23.76
CA GLU A 190 -26.08 -30.47 -24.88
C GLU A 190 -25.14 -29.34 -24.46
N GLY A 191 -25.16 -28.98 -23.17
CA GLY A 191 -24.45 -27.85 -22.59
C GLY A 191 -25.42 -26.89 -21.90
N GLY A 192 -24.97 -25.67 -21.69
CA GLY A 192 -25.76 -24.64 -21.02
C GLY A 192 -25.34 -23.24 -21.40
N ASN A 193 -26.25 -22.28 -21.23
CA ASN A 193 -25.92 -20.87 -21.35
C ASN A 193 -25.74 -20.29 -19.95
N VAL A 194 -24.59 -19.65 -19.73
CA VAL A 194 -24.37 -18.77 -18.58
C VAL A 194 -24.84 -17.38 -18.97
N ARG A 195 -25.74 -16.81 -18.18
CA ARG A 195 -26.42 -15.55 -18.46
C ARG A 195 -26.05 -14.46 -17.49
N LYS A 196 -26.19 -13.21 -17.91
CA LYS A 196 -25.85 -12.04 -17.10
C LYS A 196 -26.78 -11.87 -15.90
N GLU A 197 -28.03 -12.31 -16.04
CA GLU A 197 -29.08 -12.24 -15.02
C GLU A 197 -29.81 -13.59 -14.90
N ALA A 198 -30.47 -13.82 -13.76
CA ALA A 198 -31.19 -15.04 -13.41
C ALA A 198 -32.54 -15.18 -14.14
N ARG A 199 -32.53 -15.13 -15.48
CA ARG A 199 -33.73 -15.27 -16.32
C ARG A 199 -33.40 -15.83 -17.71
N ILE A 200 -34.35 -16.53 -18.32
CA ILE A 200 -34.15 -17.24 -19.59
C ILE A 200 -33.90 -16.33 -20.80
N ASP A 201 -34.38 -15.09 -20.76
CA ASP A 201 -34.25 -14.10 -21.83
C ASP A 201 -33.05 -13.17 -21.66
N ALA A 202 -32.28 -13.32 -20.58
CA ALA A 202 -31.09 -12.51 -20.33
C ALA A 202 -29.97 -12.80 -21.34
N GLU A 203 -29.17 -11.77 -21.60
CA GLU A 203 -27.96 -11.84 -22.42
C GLU A 203 -27.07 -13.02 -21.99
N VAL A 204 -26.67 -13.83 -22.97
CA VAL A 204 -25.75 -14.95 -22.77
C VAL A 204 -24.34 -14.37 -22.67
N VAL A 205 -23.71 -14.58 -21.51
CA VAL A 205 -22.31 -14.24 -21.28
C VAL A 205 -21.43 -15.25 -21.99
N GLU A 206 -21.74 -16.54 -21.83
CA GLU A 206 -20.99 -17.62 -22.44
C GLU A 206 -21.82 -18.91 -22.54
N ALA A 207 -21.54 -19.72 -23.56
CA ALA A 207 -22.09 -21.06 -23.69
C ALA A 207 -21.06 -22.08 -23.16
N VAL A 208 -21.48 -22.92 -22.22
CA VAL A 208 -20.65 -23.96 -21.60
C VAL A 208 -20.98 -25.32 -22.19
N SER A 209 -19.93 -26.05 -22.55
CA SER A 209 -20.05 -27.44 -23.02
C SER A 209 -20.40 -28.40 -21.87
N PRO A 210 -20.91 -29.60 -22.19
CA PRO A 210 -21.10 -30.67 -21.22
C PRO A 210 -19.78 -31.00 -20.51
N GLY A 211 -19.88 -31.34 -19.23
CA GLY A 211 -18.75 -31.74 -18.41
C GLY A 211 -17.81 -30.63 -17.96
N VAL A 212 -18.09 -29.37 -18.30
CA VAL A 212 -17.34 -28.22 -17.77
C VAL A 212 -17.60 -28.06 -16.27
N GLU A 213 -16.52 -27.91 -15.51
CA GLU A 213 -16.56 -27.60 -14.07
C GLU A 213 -16.73 -26.10 -13.85
N LEU A 214 -17.63 -25.77 -12.93
CA LEU A 214 -18.05 -24.43 -12.56
C LEU A 214 -17.94 -24.26 -11.05
N VAL A 215 -17.53 -23.08 -10.61
CA VAL A 215 -17.47 -22.77 -9.18
C VAL A 215 -18.80 -22.14 -8.76
N TYR A 216 -19.55 -22.81 -7.88
CA TYR A 216 -20.76 -22.24 -7.29
C TYR A 216 -20.42 -21.14 -6.29
N LEU A 217 -21.07 -19.99 -6.42
CA LEU A 217 -20.84 -18.81 -5.56
C LEU A 217 -21.88 -18.70 -4.43
N GLU A 218 -22.48 -19.82 -4.02
CA GLU A 218 -23.47 -19.93 -2.92
C GLU A 218 -24.72 -19.03 -3.04
N GLU A 219 -24.92 -18.38 -4.19
CA GLU A 219 -26.06 -17.52 -4.47
C GLU A 219 -27.02 -18.24 -5.43
N ASN A 220 -28.28 -18.37 -5.03
CA ASN A 220 -29.34 -18.92 -5.88
C ASN A 220 -30.62 -18.09 -5.79
N VAL A 221 -31.38 -18.07 -6.87
CA VAL A 221 -32.67 -17.39 -6.94
C VAL A 221 -33.67 -18.31 -7.66
N GLN A 222 -34.88 -18.40 -7.13
CA GLN A 222 -36.00 -18.99 -7.86
C GLN A 222 -36.76 -17.88 -8.56
N VAL A 223 -36.82 -17.95 -9.89
CA VAL A 223 -37.51 -16.96 -10.72
C VAL A 223 -38.55 -17.67 -11.56
N GLN A 224 -39.73 -17.06 -11.70
CA GLN A 224 -40.67 -17.43 -12.74
C GLN A 224 -40.21 -16.78 -14.04
N ASP A 225 -39.69 -17.60 -14.94
CA ASP A 225 -39.17 -17.15 -16.23
C ASP A 225 -40.30 -16.65 -17.15
N SER A 226 -39.92 -15.93 -18.21
CA SER A 226 -40.83 -15.40 -19.24
C SER A 226 -41.66 -16.48 -19.95
N ASP A 227 -41.30 -17.75 -19.80
CA ASP A 227 -42.03 -18.93 -20.29
C ASP A 227 -42.98 -19.54 -19.23
N ASN A 228 -43.27 -18.82 -18.15
CA ASN A 228 -44.06 -19.24 -16.99
C ASN A 228 -43.50 -20.46 -16.24
N GLN A 229 -42.26 -20.88 -16.47
CA GLN A 229 -41.63 -21.94 -15.69
C GLN A 229 -40.90 -21.38 -14.47
N GLN A 230 -41.06 -22.02 -13.32
CA GLN A 230 -40.22 -21.72 -12.17
C GLN A 230 -38.87 -22.42 -12.33
N ARG A 231 -37.79 -21.65 -12.35
CA ARG A 231 -36.42 -22.15 -12.44
C ARG A 231 -35.57 -21.64 -11.31
N MET A 232 -34.71 -22.53 -10.80
CA MET A 232 -33.64 -22.18 -9.88
C MET A 232 -32.42 -21.79 -10.68
N TRP A 233 -31.95 -20.57 -10.47
CA TRP A 233 -30.72 -20.04 -11.06
C TRP A 233 -29.62 -20.06 -10.01
N LEU A 234 -28.45 -20.54 -10.40
CA LEU A 234 -27.25 -20.62 -9.58
C LEU A 234 -26.21 -19.66 -10.13
N LYS A 235 -25.61 -18.85 -9.25
CA LYS A 235 -24.53 -17.97 -9.63
C LYS A 235 -23.22 -18.74 -9.65
N VAL A 236 -22.51 -18.67 -10.76
CA VAL A 236 -21.32 -19.47 -11.03
C VAL A 236 -20.19 -18.63 -11.60
N ARG A 237 -18.96 -19.06 -11.35
CA ARG A 237 -17.75 -18.57 -12.01
C ARG A 237 -17.23 -19.63 -12.98
N LEU A 238 -17.00 -19.22 -14.21
CA LEU A 238 -16.42 -20.04 -15.28
C LEU A 238 -14.89 -20.17 -15.15
N PRO A 239 -14.27 -21.16 -15.82
CA PRO A 239 -12.81 -21.35 -15.80
C PRO A 239 -12.00 -20.15 -16.31
N ASP A 240 -12.57 -19.36 -17.21
CA ASP A 240 -11.97 -18.15 -17.79
C ASP A 240 -12.08 -16.92 -16.86
N GLY A 241 -12.79 -17.06 -15.74
CA GLY A 241 -12.99 -16.01 -14.73
C GLY A 241 -14.29 -15.24 -14.87
N ASN A 242 -15.08 -15.47 -15.93
CA ASN A 242 -16.37 -14.81 -16.12
C ASN A 242 -17.39 -15.29 -15.07
N ILE A 243 -18.32 -14.41 -14.70
CA ILE A 243 -19.36 -14.68 -13.68
C ILE A 243 -20.73 -14.51 -14.33
N GLY A 244 -21.63 -15.45 -14.06
CA GLY A 244 -23.02 -15.32 -14.46
C GLY A 244 -23.93 -16.34 -13.78
N TRP A 245 -25.11 -16.51 -14.34
CA TRP A 245 -26.19 -17.34 -13.82
C TRP A 245 -26.42 -18.53 -14.74
N ILE A 246 -26.47 -19.72 -14.17
CA ILE A 246 -26.78 -20.96 -14.87
C ILE A 246 -28.00 -21.63 -14.23
N SER A 247 -28.80 -22.34 -15.03
CA SER A 247 -29.93 -23.11 -14.50
C SER A 247 -29.43 -24.26 -13.64
N GLY A 248 -29.97 -24.39 -12.43
CA GLY A 248 -29.67 -25.49 -11.52
C GLY A 248 -30.09 -26.86 -12.05
N ALA A 249 -30.96 -26.91 -13.06
CA ALA A 249 -31.43 -28.18 -13.64
C ALA A 249 -30.36 -28.89 -14.48
N ILE A 250 -29.42 -28.13 -15.07
CA ILE A 250 -28.41 -28.64 -16.01
C ILE A 250 -27.05 -28.89 -15.37
N VAL A 251 -26.91 -28.62 -14.08
CA VAL A 251 -25.68 -28.82 -13.32
C VAL A 251 -25.89 -29.82 -12.19
N GLU A 252 -24.84 -30.51 -11.81
CA GLU A 252 -24.80 -31.43 -10.68
C GLU A 252 -23.59 -31.14 -9.80
N LYS A 253 -23.69 -31.49 -8.52
CA LYS A 253 -22.56 -31.33 -7.59
C LYS A 253 -21.52 -32.41 -7.88
N VAL A 254 -20.28 -31.98 -8.10
CA VAL A 254 -19.12 -32.88 -8.11
C VAL A 254 -18.88 -33.30 -6.66
N LYS A 255 -18.90 -34.61 -6.42
CA LYS A 255 -18.59 -35.20 -5.12
C LYS A 255 -17.09 -35.30 -4.89
#